data_AF-A0A3L7N9T6-F1
#
_entry.id   AF-A0A3L7N9T6-F1
#
_cell.length_a   1.000
_cell.length_b   1.000
_cell.length_c   1.000
_cell.angle_alpha   90.00
_cell.angle_beta   90.00
_cell.angle_gamma   90.00
#
_symmetry.space_group_name_H-M   'P 1'
#
loop_
_entity.id
_entity.type
_entity.pdbx_description
1 polymer ?
#
loop_
_entity_poly.entity_id
_entity_poly.type
_entity_poly.pdbx_seq_one_letter_code
_entity_poly.pdbx_strand_id
1 'polypeptide(L)'
;MSESQHRPDDSPSDATVPKVVVSRLSLYLRELQRLESSGHETISSGQLGALLGFGDAQVRKDLGFFGQFGYPGVGYRCGELIAAMQTILGTNCLWPVAMVGAGHLGQALLGYRGFGRQNFTIVAAFDRDLSKVGTVVHGITIQRMEDLSATVREKSIRLAMIVVPVEYAQLVADELVETGIEGIVNFAPVTIVLPAHVQSVGVDLAIELEQLSFAVTSKLAARDAVAPFAPDHSTGPGG
;
A
#
# COMPACT_ATOMS: atom_id res chain seq x y z
N MET A 1 38.74 -27.64 4.11
CA MET A 1 38.16 -26.58 3.27
C MET A 1 36.93 -27.16 2.63
N SER A 2 35.75 -26.79 3.13
CA SER A 2 34.47 -27.32 2.66
C SER A 2 33.74 -26.19 1.97
N GLU A 3 33.53 -26.35 0.66
CA GLU A 3 32.87 -25.38 -0.19
C GLU A 3 31.41 -25.21 0.21
N SER A 4 31.06 -23.95 0.48
CA SER A 4 29.69 -23.46 0.60
C SER A 4 29.03 -23.53 -0.77
N GLN A 5 28.04 -24.40 -0.93
CA GLN A 5 27.10 -24.34 -2.04
C GLN A 5 25.95 -23.41 -1.66
N HIS A 6 26.04 -22.16 -2.12
CA HIS A 6 24.93 -21.23 -2.19
C HIS A 6 24.01 -21.67 -3.36
N ARG A 7 22.80 -22.14 -3.06
CA ARG A 7 21.78 -22.43 -4.09
C ARG A 7 21.17 -21.11 -4.58
N PRO A 8 21.12 -20.87 -5.90
CA PRO A 8 20.43 -19.70 -6.43
C PRO A 8 18.92 -19.98 -6.56
N ASP A 9 18.14 -18.97 -6.18
CA ASP A 9 16.77 -18.68 -6.62
C ASP A 9 15.65 -19.63 -6.16
N ASP A 10 15.17 -19.41 -4.93
CA ASP A 10 13.92 -19.95 -4.39
C ASP A 10 12.96 -18.78 -4.03
N SER A 11 13.00 -17.72 -4.83
CA SER A 11 12.11 -16.58 -4.69
C SER A 11 10.69 -17.01 -5.12
N PRO A 12 9.67 -16.97 -4.25
CA PRO A 12 8.33 -17.42 -4.63
C PRO A 12 7.78 -16.59 -5.79
N SER A 13 7.24 -17.25 -6.81
CA SER A 13 6.61 -16.58 -7.95
C SER A 13 5.27 -15.95 -7.56
N ASP A 14 4.88 -14.87 -8.25
CA ASP A 14 3.61 -14.12 -8.08
C ASP A 14 2.35 -15.01 -8.00
N ALA A 15 2.40 -16.24 -8.51
CA ALA A 15 1.27 -17.17 -8.52
C ALA A 15 1.03 -17.89 -7.18
N THR A 16 1.95 -17.83 -6.21
CA THR A 16 1.88 -18.63 -4.97
C THR A 16 1.59 -17.84 -3.70
N VAL A 17 1.75 -16.51 -3.73
CA VAL A 17 1.55 -15.65 -2.55
C VAL A 17 0.23 -14.87 -2.69
N PRO A 18 -0.73 -15.00 -1.75
CA PRO A 18 -1.95 -14.22 -1.79
C PRO A 18 -1.68 -12.71 -1.69
N LYS A 19 -2.38 -11.89 -2.49
CA LYS A 19 -2.27 -10.40 -2.44
C LYS A 19 -2.41 -9.84 -1.02
N VAL A 20 -3.30 -10.42 -0.22
CA VAL A 20 -3.52 -10.02 1.18
C VAL A 20 -2.27 -10.23 2.06
N VAL A 21 -1.44 -11.23 1.76
CA VAL A 21 -0.17 -11.46 2.46
C VAL A 21 0.82 -10.35 2.11
N VAL A 22 0.92 -9.98 0.83
CA VAL A 22 1.77 -8.86 0.38
C VAL A 22 1.33 -7.54 1.03
N SER A 23 0.02 -7.26 1.09
CA SER A 23 -0.51 -6.10 1.81
C SER A 23 -0.12 -6.09 3.29
N ARG A 24 -0.19 -7.24 3.98
CA ARG A 24 0.25 -7.35 5.38
C ARG A 24 1.77 -7.21 5.53
N LEU A 25 2.55 -7.68 4.56
CA LEU A 25 4.00 -7.53 4.56
C LEU A 25 4.42 -6.05 4.58
N SER A 26 3.75 -5.21 3.79
CA SER A 26 3.95 -3.76 3.81
C SER A 26 3.62 -3.13 5.18
N LEU A 27 2.62 -3.66 5.89
CA LEU A 27 2.30 -3.22 7.26
C LEU A 27 3.38 -3.64 8.26
N TYR A 28 3.86 -4.89 8.18
CA TYR A 28 4.96 -5.37 9.01
C TYR A 28 6.21 -4.53 8.82
N LEU A 29 6.60 -4.26 7.56
CA LEU A 29 7.76 -3.45 7.22
C LEU A 29 7.68 -2.06 7.86
N ARG A 30 6.51 -1.40 7.77
CA ARG A 30 6.30 -0.06 8.35
C ARG A 30 6.50 -0.05 9.87
N GLU A 31 5.93 -1.02 10.58
CA GLU A 31 6.07 -1.09 12.04
C GLU A 31 7.50 -1.46 12.45
N LEU A 32 8.16 -2.35 11.72
CA LEU A 32 9.56 -2.71 11.95
C LEU A 32 10.49 -1.50 11.76
N GLN A 33 10.31 -0.74 10.69
CA GLN A 33 11.08 0.49 10.45
C GLN A 33 10.89 1.52 11.58
N ARG A 34 9.67 1.65 12.12
CA ARG A 34 9.40 2.51 13.28
C ARG A 34 10.14 2.03 14.53
N LEU A 35 10.11 0.72 14.79
CA LEU A 35 10.74 0.10 15.95
C LEU A 35 12.27 0.21 15.89
N GLU A 36 12.86 -0.07 14.73
CA GLU A 36 14.28 0.07 14.47
C GLU A 36 14.74 1.53 14.66
N SER A 37 13.98 2.49 14.12
CA SER A 37 14.24 3.93 14.33
C SER A 37 14.14 4.35 15.81
N SER A 38 13.45 3.55 16.62
CA SER A 38 13.31 3.74 18.07
C SER A 38 14.32 2.92 18.88
N GLY A 39 15.31 2.30 18.23
CA GLY A 39 16.38 1.53 18.87
C GLY A 39 16.03 0.08 19.25
N HIS A 40 14.92 -0.46 18.76
CA HIS A 40 14.56 -1.86 19.03
C HIS A 40 15.28 -2.80 18.06
N GLU A 41 16.11 -3.68 18.59
CA GLU A 41 16.89 -4.63 17.79
C GLU A 41 16.10 -5.89 17.41
N THR A 42 15.16 -6.31 18.25
CA THR A 42 14.42 -7.56 18.05
C THR A 42 12.93 -7.45 18.40
N ILE A 43 12.10 -8.28 17.77
CA ILE A 43 10.67 -8.39 18.04
C ILE A 43 10.16 -9.83 17.87
N SER A 44 9.25 -10.29 18.72
CA SER A 44 8.57 -11.58 18.53
C SER A 44 7.38 -11.49 17.57
N SER A 45 6.94 -12.61 16.99
CA SER A 45 5.72 -12.67 16.17
C SER A 45 4.46 -12.28 16.92
N GLY A 46 4.39 -12.58 18.22
CA GLY A 46 3.28 -12.14 19.09
C GLY A 46 3.24 -10.63 19.26
N GLN A 47 4.39 -10.00 19.49
CA GLN A 47 4.48 -8.53 19.61
C GLN A 47 4.18 -7.84 18.28
N LEU A 48 4.76 -8.33 17.17
CA LEU A 48 4.51 -7.77 15.84
C LEU A 48 3.04 -7.90 15.44
N GLY A 49 2.43 -9.05 15.72
CA GLY A 49 1.00 -9.28 15.49
C GLY A 49 0.14 -8.33 16.32
N ALA A 50 0.43 -8.19 17.62
CA ALA A 50 -0.33 -7.32 18.52
C ALA A 50 -0.37 -5.86 18.07
N LEU A 51 0.74 -5.33 17.52
CA LEU A 51 0.81 -3.96 16.99
C LEU A 51 -0.17 -3.71 15.83
N LEU A 52 -0.51 -4.76 15.08
CA LEU A 52 -1.32 -4.68 13.88
C LEU A 52 -2.69 -5.36 14.03
N GLY A 53 -3.01 -5.88 15.22
CA GLY A 53 -4.24 -6.64 15.48
C GLY A 53 -4.27 -8.03 14.84
N PHE A 54 -3.10 -8.61 14.55
CA PHE A 54 -2.97 -9.97 14.00
C PHE A 54 -2.54 -10.98 15.06
N GLY A 55 -2.95 -12.24 14.86
CA GLY A 55 -2.49 -13.35 15.69
C GLY A 55 -1.05 -13.74 15.39
N ASP A 56 -0.34 -14.20 16.42
CA ASP A 56 1.03 -14.72 16.36
C ASP A 56 1.25 -15.77 15.25
N ALA A 57 0.30 -16.71 15.13
CA ALA A 57 0.33 -17.73 14.08
C ALA A 57 0.16 -17.14 12.67
N GLN A 58 -0.59 -16.05 12.51
CA GLN A 58 -0.78 -15.38 11.22
C GLN A 58 0.53 -14.73 10.76
N VAL A 59 1.23 -14.04 11.66
CA VAL A 59 2.53 -13.44 11.36
C VAL A 59 3.53 -14.49 10.90
N ARG A 60 3.67 -15.60 11.66
CA ARG A 60 4.56 -16.71 11.25
C ARG A 60 4.18 -17.31 9.91
N LYS A 61 2.88 -17.50 9.65
CA LYS A 61 2.38 -18.04 8.38
C LYS A 61 2.71 -17.10 7.22
N ASP A 62 2.48 -15.81 7.38
CA ASP A 62 2.77 -14.80 6.36
C ASP A 62 4.25 -14.76 6.00
N LEU A 63 5.12 -14.69 7.02
CA LEU A 63 6.57 -14.69 6.82
C LEU A 63 7.05 -16.01 6.21
N GLY A 64 6.43 -17.13 6.60
CA GLY A 64 6.75 -18.46 6.09
C GLY A 64 6.57 -18.63 4.58
N PHE A 65 5.76 -17.80 3.91
CA PHE A 65 5.64 -17.81 2.45
C PHE A 65 6.94 -17.39 1.74
N PHE A 66 7.80 -16.62 2.41
CA PHE A 66 9.00 -16.02 1.81
C PHE A 66 10.30 -16.58 2.38
N GLY A 67 10.21 -17.62 3.20
CA GLY A 67 11.36 -18.28 3.80
C GLY A 67 11.27 -18.41 5.32
N GLN A 68 12.39 -18.80 5.92
CA GLN A 68 12.50 -18.92 7.37
C GLN A 68 13.10 -17.66 7.96
N PHE A 69 12.33 -17.02 8.84
CA PHE A 69 12.74 -15.82 9.56
C PHE A 69 12.77 -16.08 11.06
N GLY A 70 13.70 -15.41 11.72
CA GLY A 70 13.79 -15.36 13.18
C GLY A 70 14.55 -16.54 13.79
N TYR A 71 14.77 -16.40 15.09
CA TYR A 71 15.61 -17.29 15.89
C TYR A 71 14.83 -17.75 17.12
N PRO A 72 14.84 -19.06 17.45
CA PRO A 72 14.21 -19.57 18.66
C PRO A 72 14.70 -18.83 19.91
N GLY A 73 13.76 -18.38 20.76
CA GLY A 73 14.08 -17.65 21.99
C GLY A 73 14.46 -16.17 21.83
N VAL A 74 14.69 -15.70 20.60
CA VAL A 74 15.05 -14.29 20.30
C VAL A 74 13.94 -13.57 19.52
N GLY A 75 13.25 -14.28 18.62
CA GLY A 75 12.31 -13.68 17.68
C GLY A 75 13.01 -13.22 16.41
N TYR A 76 12.54 -12.12 15.83
CA TYR A 76 13.08 -11.53 14.60
C TYR A 76 14.05 -10.41 14.94
N ARG A 77 15.19 -10.36 14.25
CA ARG A 77 16.06 -9.20 14.25
C ARG A 77 15.46 -8.17 13.29
N CYS A 78 15.18 -6.96 13.79
CA CYS A 78 14.46 -5.94 13.04
C CYS A 78 15.16 -5.61 11.72
N GLY A 79 16.45 -5.29 11.76
CA GLY A 79 17.20 -4.90 10.55
C GLY A 79 17.29 -5.99 9.49
N GLU A 80 17.51 -7.25 9.90
CA GLU A 80 17.53 -8.39 8.96
C GLU A 80 16.16 -8.62 8.31
N LEU A 81 15.09 -8.53 9.11
CA LEU A 81 13.74 -8.71 8.62
C LEU A 81 13.30 -7.57 7.70
N ILE A 82 13.66 -6.33 8.02
CA ILE A 82 13.43 -5.14 7.19
C ILE A 82 14.11 -5.32 5.83
N ALA A 83 15.39 -5.68 5.82
CA ALA A 83 16.14 -5.87 4.58
C ALA A 83 15.52 -6.96 3.71
N ALA A 84 15.15 -8.10 4.30
CA ALA A 84 14.50 -9.18 3.57
C ALA A 84 13.14 -8.76 3.01
N MET A 85 12.30 -8.07 3.80
CA MET A 85 11.00 -7.56 3.34
C MET A 85 11.14 -6.55 2.21
N GLN A 86 12.14 -5.67 2.25
CA GLN A 86 12.41 -4.72 1.17
C GLN A 86 12.81 -5.44 -0.12
N THR A 87 13.63 -6.50 -0.03
CA THR A 87 13.97 -7.33 -1.19
C THR A 87 12.74 -8.03 -1.76
N ILE A 88 11.90 -8.62 -0.90
CA ILE A 88 10.66 -9.31 -1.32
C ILE A 88 9.69 -8.34 -2.01
N LEU A 89 9.51 -7.14 -1.46
CA LEU A 89 8.62 -6.11 -2.01
C LEU A 89 9.23 -5.35 -3.19
N GLY A 90 10.51 -5.60 -3.52
CA GLY A 90 11.25 -4.84 -4.52
C GLY A 90 11.49 -3.37 -4.14
N THR A 91 11.29 -3.00 -2.87
CA THR A 91 11.49 -1.62 -2.38
C THR A 91 12.92 -1.36 -1.90
N ASN A 92 13.86 -2.23 -2.25
CA ASN A 92 15.31 -2.03 -2.07
C ASN A 92 15.94 -1.17 -3.19
N CYS A 93 15.19 -0.84 -4.24
CA CYS A 93 15.60 0.08 -5.31
C CYS A 93 14.67 1.31 -5.39
N LEU A 94 15.14 2.35 -6.07
CA LEU A 94 14.35 3.54 -6.34
C LEU A 94 13.37 3.28 -7.49
N TRP A 95 12.10 3.59 -7.26
CA TRP A 95 11.04 3.51 -8.25
C TRP A 95 10.65 4.91 -8.73
N PRO A 96 11.04 5.31 -9.96
CA PRO A 96 10.52 6.51 -10.58
C PRO A 96 9.04 6.29 -10.96
N VAL A 97 8.20 7.27 -10.62
CA VAL A 97 6.76 7.23 -10.84
C VAL A 97 6.32 8.44 -11.67
N ALA A 98 5.49 8.20 -12.68
CA ALA A 98 4.76 9.25 -13.39
C ALA A 98 3.39 9.48 -12.72
N MET A 99 2.94 10.73 -12.65
CA MET A 99 1.58 11.06 -12.21
C MET A 99 0.82 11.73 -13.34
N VAL A 100 -0.40 11.26 -13.63
CA VAL A 100 -1.30 11.92 -14.56
C VAL A 100 -2.51 12.46 -13.79
N GLY A 101 -2.73 13.76 -13.91
CA GLY A 101 -3.72 14.52 -13.17
C GLY A 101 -3.10 15.34 -12.04
N ALA A 102 -3.04 16.66 -12.22
CA ALA A 102 -2.53 17.61 -11.26
C ALA A 102 -3.65 18.52 -10.71
N GLY A 103 -4.83 17.94 -10.46
CA GLY A 103 -5.88 18.56 -9.67
C GLY A 103 -5.51 18.63 -8.18
N HIS A 104 -6.46 19.00 -7.31
CA HIS A 104 -6.19 19.16 -5.87
C HIS A 104 -5.57 17.92 -5.22
N LEU A 105 -6.12 16.73 -5.51
CA LEU A 105 -5.58 15.47 -4.99
C LEU A 105 -4.18 15.19 -5.56
N GLY A 106 -3.99 15.35 -6.87
CA GLY A 106 -2.69 15.14 -7.52
C GLY A 106 -1.61 16.04 -6.92
N GLN A 107 -1.91 17.34 -6.74
CA GLN A 107 -1.00 18.28 -6.10
C GLN A 107 -0.65 17.90 -4.66
N ALA A 108 -1.63 17.45 -3.87
CA ALA A 108 -1.39 16.96 -2.52
C ALA A 108 -0.49 15.71 -2.51
N LEU A 109 -0.69 14.79 -3.47
CA LEU A 109 0.13 13.59 -3.61
C LEU A 109 1.56 13.90 -4.08
N LEU A 110 1.77 14.91 -4.93
CA LEU A 110 3.12 15.38 -5.30
C LEU A 110 3.93 15.86 -4.09
N GLY A 111 3.27 16.42 -3.07
CA GLY A 111 3.89 16.85 -1.82
C GLY A 111 4.05 15.75 -0.77
N TYR A 112 3.52 14.54 -1.01
CA TYR A 112 3.46 13.49 0.00
C TYR A 112 4.81 12.78 0.19
N ARG A 113 5.50 13.12 1.28
CA ARG A 113 6.81 12.55 1.65
C ARG A 113 6.79 11.05 1.97
N GLY A 114 5.61 10.45 2.15
CA GLY A 114 5.51 9.02 2.47
C GLY A 114 5.98 8.11 1.34
N PHE A 115 5.90 8.54 0.08
CA PHE A 115 6.40 7.77 -1.06
C PHE A 115 7.92 7.57 -1.00
N GLY A 116 8.67 8.64 -0.73
CA GLY A 116 10.13 8.59 -0.65
C GLY A 116 10.65 7.68 0.47
N ARG A 117 9.89 7.50 1.56
CA ARG A 117 10.23 6.55 2.64
C ARG A 117 10.18 5.09 2.20
N GLN A 118 9.46 4.79 1.12
CA GLN A 118 9.33 3.47 0.53
C GLN A 118 10.06 3.38 -0.82
N ASN A 119 10.99 4.30 -1.08
CA ASN A 119 11.78 4.41 -2.31
C ASN A 119 10.98 4.68 -3.60
N PHE A 120 9.74 5.18 -3.48
CA PHE A 120 8.97 5.70 -4.62
C PHE A 120 9.20 7.20 -4.76
N THR A 121 9.55 7.65 -5.97
CA THR A 121 9.75 9.08 -6.27
C THR A 121 8.92 9.48 -7.47
N ILE A 122 8.03 10.45 -7.29
CA ILE A 122 7.31 11.04 -8.42
C ILE A 122 8.30 11.93 -9.17
N VAL A 123 8.67 11.53 -10.38
CA VAL A 123 9.71 12.21 -11.18
C VAL A 123 9.13 13.03 -12.33
N ALA A 124 7.84 12.86 -12.61
CA ALA A 124 7.11 13.55 -13.67
C ALA A 124 5.63 13.64 -13.32
N ALA A 125 5.02 14.79 -13.63
CA ALA A 125 3.59 15.00 -13.53
C ALA A 125 3.05 15.52 -14.86
N PHE A 126 1.83 15.12 -15.23
CA PHE A 126 1.19 15.47 -16.49
C PHE A 126 -0.25 15.93 -16.27
N ASP A 127 -0.71 16.88 -17.06
CA ASP A 127 -2.11 17.30 -17.10
C ASP A 127 -2.48 17.76 -18.52
N ARG A 128 -3.75 17.63 -18.89
CA ARG A 128 -4.28 18.15 -20.17
C ARG A 128 -4.71 19.61 -20.07
N ASP A 129 -4.94 20.09 -18.85
CA ASP A 129 -5.28 21.48 -18.60
C ASP A 129 -4.05 22.38 -18.87
N LEU A 130 -4.08 23.09 -19.99
CA LEU A 130 -3.01 23.99 -20.40
C LEU A 130 -2.74 25.12 -19.40
N SER A 131 -3.69 25.44 -18.52
CA SER A 131 -3.46 26.42 -17.45
C SER A 131 -2.51 25.90 -16.35
N LYS A 132 -2.38 24.58 -16.21
CA LYS A 132 -1.48 23.94 -15.25
C LYS A 132 -0.14 23.57 -15.86
N VAL A 133 -0.11 23.25 -17.16
CA VAL A 133 1.13 22.93 -17.87
C VAL A 133 2.16 24.04 -17.69
N GLY A 134 3.40 23.65 -17.39
CA GLY A 134 4.53 24.55 -17.14
C GLY A 134 4.61 25.09 -15.71
N THR A 135 3.56 24.93 -14.90
CA THR A 135 3.62 25.29 -13.47
C THR A 135 4.45 24.25 -12.71
N VAL A 136 5.00 24.68 -11.57
CA VAL A 136 5.84 23.84 -10.71
C VAL A 136 5.11 23.58 -9.40
N VAL A 137 4.92 22.31 -9.06
CA VAL A 137 4.30 21.87 -7.82
C VAL A 137 5.27 20.96 -7.08
N HIS A 138 5.65 21.33 -5.87
CA HIS A 138 6.63 20.59 -5.06
C HIS A 138 7.96 20.27 -5.79
N GLY A 139 8.39 21.18 -6.67
CA GLY A 139 9.63 21.02 -7.45
C GLY A 139 9.48 20.19 -8.73
N ILE A 140 8.27 19.74 -9.06
CA ILE A 140 7.96 18.97 -10.27
C ILE A 140 7.19 19.87 -11.23
N THR A 141 7.73 20.05 -12.44
CA THR A 141 7.03 20.76 -13.52
C THR A 141 5.92 19.88 -14.09
N ILE A 142 4.72 20.44 -14.21
CA ILE A 142 3.61 19.78 -14.90
C ILE A 142 3.86 19.84 -16.40
N GLN A 143 4.00 18.68 -17.01
CA GLN A 143 4.25 18.51 -18.44
C GLN A 143 2.95 18.28 -19.20
N ARG A 144 3.01 18.40 -20.52
CA ARG A 144 1.86 18.08 -21.36
C ARG A 144 1.77 16.57 -21.58
N MET A 145 0.56 16.06 -21.81
CA MET A 145 0.37 14.64 -22.12
C MET A 145 1.11 14.20 -23.39
N GLU A 146 1.35 15.09 -24.34
CA GLU A 146 2.11 14.77 -25.55
C GLU A 146 3.59 14.41 -25.25
N ASP A 147 4.14 14.87 -24.12
CA ASP A 147 5.51 14.60 -23.69
C ASP A 147 5.65 13.28 -22.89
N LEU A 148 4.53 12.59 -22.63
CA LEU A 148 4.48 11.41 -21.77
C LEU A 148 5.42 10.31 -22.24
N SER A 149 5.32 9.89 -23.51
CA SER A 149 6.11 8.78 -24.06
C SER A 149 7.61 9.07 -24.03
N ALA A 150 8.01 10.30 -24.34
CA ALA A 150 9.40 10.73 -24.28
C ALA A 150 9.93 10.69 -22.84
N THR A 151 9.17 11.25 -21.90
CA THR A 151 9.55 11.32 -20.48
C THR A 151 9.64 9.92 -19.84
N VAL A 152 8.67 9.05 -20.12
CA VAL A 152 8.64 7.67 -19.58
C VAL A 152 9.91 6.91 -20.00
N ARG A 153 10.29 7.05 -21.27
CA ARG A 153 11.52 6.43 -21.81
C ARG A 153 12.79 7.03 -21.22
N GLU A 154 12.90 8.36 -21.21
CA GLU A 154 14.08 9.07 -20.70
C GLU A 154 14.34 8.74 -19.22
N LYS A 155 13.28 8.73 -18.41
CA LYS A 155 13.37 8.51 -16.96
C LYS A 155 13.20 7.05 -16.55
N SER A 156 13.09 6.12 -17.51
CA SER A 156 12.89 4.68 -17.27
C SER A 156 11.74 4.39 -16.29
N ILE A 157 10.60 5.07 -16.49
CA ILE A 157 9.44 4.98 -15.61
C ILE A 157 8.69 3.69 -15.89
N ARG A 158 8.45 2.87 -14.86
CA ARG A 158 7.67 1.62 -14.96
C ARG A 158 6.35 1.68 -14.21
N LEU A 159 6.18 2.66 -13.31
CA LEU A 159 5.01 2.84 -12.46
C LEU A 159 4.35 4.19 -12.73
N ALA A 160 3.02 4.22 -12.71
CA ALA A 160 2.23 5.43 -12.86
C ALA A 160 1.10 5.55 -11.84
N MET A 161 0.70 6.79 -11.55
CA MET A 161 -0.49 7.13 -10.77
C MET A 161 -1.50 7.87 -11.66
N ILE A 162 -2.74 7.40 -11.65
CA ILE A 162 -3.87 8.05 -12.31
C ILE A 162 -4.69 8.78 -11.24
N VAL A 163 -4.74 10.10 -11.34
CA VAL A 163 -5.41 11.00 -10.38
C VAL A 163 -6.29 12.00 -11.15
N VAL A 164 -7.06 11.48 -12.10
CA VAL A 164 -7.96 12.23 -12.98
C VAL A 164 -9.43 11.92 -12.64
N PRO A 165 -10.39 12.74 -13.11
CA PRO A 165 -11.81 12.40 -13.07
C PRO A 165 -12.11 11.06 -13.74
N VAL A 166 -13.19 10.40 -13.30
CA VAL A 166 -13.57 9.03 -13.71
C VAL A 166 -13.67 8.89 -15.23
N GLU A 167 -14.24 9.88 -15.90
CA GLU A 167 -14.47 9.91 -17.34
C GLU A 167 -13.18 9.89 -18.17
N TYR A 168 -12.03 10.22 -17.58
CA TYR A 168 -10.72 10.22 -18.25
C TYR A 168 -9.82 9.05 -17.84
N ALA A 169 -10.19 8.29 -16.81
CA ALA A 169 -9.31 7.28 -16.21
C ALA A 169 -8.89 6.18 -17.20
N GLN A 170 -9.83 5.63 -17.98
CA GLN A 170 -9.52 4.59 -18.97
C GLN A 170 -8.63 5.11 -20.09
N LEU A 171 -8.95 6.29 -20.63
CA LEU A 171 -8.18 6.91 -21.70
C LEU A 171 -6.71 7.14 -21.28
N VAL A 172 -6.50 7.65 -20.06
CA VAL A 172 -5.16 7.83 -19.50
C VAL A 172 -4.46 6.49 -19.26
N ALA A 173 -5.19 5.47 -18.81
CA ALA A 173 -4.64 4.14 -18.62
C ALA A 173 -4.12 3.54 -19.93
N ASP A 174 -4.90 3.66 -21.01
CA ASP A 174 -4.52 3.19 -22.35
C ASP A 174 -3.24 3.90 -22.84
N GLU A 175 -3.18 5.23 -22.70
CA GLU A 175 -1.99 6.03 -23.05
C GLU A 175 -0.75 5.60 -22.25
N LEU A 176 -0.88 5.31 -20.95
CA LEU A 176 0.23 4.82 -20.13
C LEU A 176 0.71 3.44 -20.57
N VAL A 177 -0.21 2.53 -20.89
CA VAL A 177 0.11 1.18 -21.39
C VAL A 177 0.94 1.26 -22.67
N GLU A 178 0.59 2.15 -23.60
CA GLU A 178 1.34 2.36 -24.85
C GLU A 178 2.79 2.84 -24.64
N THR A 179 3.08 3.47 -23.49
CA THR A 179 4.44 3.92 -23.16
C THR A 179 5.32 2.85 -22.50
N GLY A 180 4.76 1.68 -22.18
CA GLY A 180 5.47 0.59 -21.51
C GLY A 180 5.40 0.64 -19.98
N ILE A 181 4.43 1.35 -19.41
CA ILE A 181 4.13 1.28 -17.97
C ILE A 181 3.63 -0.12 -17.62
N GLU A 182 4.14 -0.67 -16.51
CA GLU A 182 3.85 -2.03 -16.06
C GLU A 182 2.97 -2.07 -14.81
N GLY A 183 2.89 -0.96 -14.06
CA GLY A 183 2.11 -0.86 -12.84
C GLY A 183 1.38 0.48 -12.71
N ILE A 184 0.08 0.43 -12.38
CA ILE A 184 -0.76 1.62 -12.26
C ILE A 184 -1.44 1.65 -10.88
N VAL A 185 -1.28 2.75 -10.15
CA VAL A 185 -2.15 3.07 -9.01
C VAL A 185 -3.27 3.98 -9.52
N ASN A 186 -4.52 3.52 -9.45
CA ASN A 186 -5.67 4.26 -9.91
C ASN A 186 -6.43 4.87 -8.72
N PHE A 187 -6.46 6.20 -8.63
CA PHE A 187 -7.25 6.95 -7.64
C PHE A 187 -8.63 7.35 -8.16
N ALA A 188 -8.94 7.13 -9.43
CA ALA A 188 -10.29 7.33 -9.94
C ALA A 188 -11.20 6.19 -9.42
N PRO A 189 -12.41 6.49 -8.90
CA PRO A 189 -13.35 5.48 -8.38
C PRO A 189 -14.04 4.70 -9.51
N VAL A 190 -13.24 4.02 -10.33
CA VAL A 190 -13.66 3.21 -11.48
C VAL A 190 -12.65 2.10 -11.72
N THR A 191 -13.14 0.94 -12.15
CA THR A 191 -12.27 -0.14 -12.61
C THR A 191 -11.80 0.16 -14.03
N ILE A 192 -10.48 0.26 -14.21
CA ILE A 192 -9.84 0.37 -15.53
C ILE A 192 -9.57 -1.04 -16.10
N VAL A 193 -9.72 -1.19 -17.40
CA VAL A 193 -9.41 -2.41 -18.13
C VAL A 193 -7.98 -2.31 -18.65
N LEU A 194 -7.15 -3.30 -18.34
CA LEU A 194 -5.74 -3.32 -18.69
C LEU A 194 -5.36 -4.67 -19.31
N PRO A 195 -4.34 -4.70 -20.18
CA PRO A 195 -3.79 -5.96 -20.66
C PRO A 195 -3.10 -6.72 -19.52
N ALA A 196 -3.00 -8.06 -19.66
CA ALA A 196 -2.52 -8.95 -18.59
C ALA A 196 -1.08 -8.67 -18.09
N HIS A 197 -0.27 -7.97 -18.88
CA HIS A 197 1.10 -7.61 -18.50
C HIS A 197 1.18 -6.34 -17.63
N VAL A 198 0.08 -5.60 -17.45
CA VAL A 198 0.03 -4.40 -16.62
C VAL A 198 -0.78 -4.66 -15.37
N GLN A 199 -0.15 -4.46 -14.22
CA GLN A 199 -0.81 -4.59 -12.92
C GLN A 199 -1.47 -3.28 -12.53
N SER A 200 -2.58 -3.37 -11.78
CA SER A 200 -3.19 -2.19 -11.16
C SER A 200 -3.63 -2.40 -9.72
N VAL A 201 -3.60 -1.30 -8.98
CA VAL A 201 -4.16 -1.18 -7.63
C VAL A 201 -5.08 0.02 -7.61
N GLY A 202 -6.36 -0.21 -7.28
CA GLY A 202 -7.33 0.86 -7.06
C GLY A 202 -7.24 1.43 -5.65
N VAL A 203 -7.36 2.75 -5.53
CA VAL A 203 -7.50 3.45 -4.24
C VAL A 203 -8.80 4.23 -4.29
N ASP A 204 -9.78 3.78 -3.52
CA ASP A 204 -11.08 4.44 -3.41
C ASP A 204 -11.34 4.83 -1.94
N LEU A 205 -11.11 6.10 -1.64
CA LEU A 205 -11.28 6.65 -0.30
C LEU A 205 -12.75 6.62 0.17
N ALA A 206 -13.71 6.61 -0.75
CA ALA A 206 -15.13 6.53 -0.40
C ALA A 206 -15.48 5.12 0.08
N ILE A 207 -14.99 4.07 -0.59
CA ILE A 207 -15.16 2.67 -0.15
C ILE A 207 -14.58 2.46 1.25
N GLU A 208 -13.42 3.04 1.55
CA GLU A 208 -12.82 2.96 2.90
C GLU A 208 -13.74 3.59 3.97
N LEU A 209 -14.37 4.72 3.68
CA LEU A 209 -15.35 5.35 4.58
C LEU A 209 -16.64 4.55 4.72
N GLU A 210 -17.12 3.91 3.65
CA GLU A 210 -18.29 3.03 3.68
C GLU A 210 -18.06 1.82 4.60
N GLN A 211 -16.88 1.21 4.53
CA GLN A 211 -16.49 0.11 5.42
C GLN A 211 -16.48 0.55 6.90
N LEU A 212 -15.93 1.74 7.18
CA LEU A 212 -15.96 2.31 8.53
C LEU A 212 -17.38 2.60 9.00
N SER A 213 -18.22 3.17 8.13
CA SER A 213 -19.63 3.45 8.41
C SER A 213 -20.41 2.17 8.77
N PHE A 214 -20.20 1.10 7.99
CA PHE A 214 -20.78 -0.21 8.28
C PHE A 214 -20.33 -0.74 9.65
N ALA A 215 -19.03 -0.72 9.94
CA ALA A 215 -18.49 -1.20 11.22
C ALA A 215 -19.03 -0.43 12.43
N VAL A 216 -19.19 0.89 12.31
CA VAL A 216 -19.79 1.74 13.36
C VAL A 216 -21.26 1.39 13.53
N THR A 217 -22.02 1.29 12.44
CA THR A 217 -23.45 1.00 12.46
C THR A 217 -23.75 -0.38 13.03
N SER A 218 -22.96 -1.40 12.67
CA SER A 218 -23.11 -2.76 13.23
C SER A 218 -22.89 -2.78 14.75
N LYS A 219 -21.93 -2.00 15.26
CA LYS A 219 -21.70 -1.87 16.71
C LYS A 219 -22.84 -1.14 17.42
N LEU A 220 -23.41 -0.11 16.80
CA LEU A 220 -24.55 0.62 17.36
C LEU A 220 -25.79 -0.28 17.43
N ALA A 221 -26.13 -0.98 16.34
CA ALA A 221 -27.25 -1.93 16.32
C ALA A 221 -27.10 -3.04 17.37
N ALA A 222 -25.88 -3.56 17.58
CA ALA A 222 -25.62 -4.55 18.62
C ALA A 222 -25.76 -3.98 20.04
N ARG A 223 -25.49 -2.70 20.27
CA ARG A 223 -25.68 -2.04 21.57
C ARG A 223 -27.16 -1.77 21.87
N ASP A 224 -27.91 -1.32 20.86
CA ASP A 224 -29.33 -1.04 21.00
C ASP A 224 -30.17 -2.32 21.18
N ALA A 225 -29.70 -3.46 20.66
CA ALA A 225 -30.28 -4.77 20.93
C ALA A 225 -30.02 -5.31 22.35
N VAL A 226 -29.06 -4.74 23.10
CA VAL A 226 -28.61 -5.24 24.42
C VAL A 226 -29.10 -4.37 25.60
N ALA A 227 -29.69 -3.20 25.37
CA ALA A 227 -30.27 -2.36 26.44
C ALA A 227 -31.74 -2.72 26.72
N PRO A 228 -32.19 -2.85 27.99
CA PRO A 228 -32.78 -4.10 28.47
C PRO A 228 -34.28 -4.05 28.80
N PHE A 229 -34.91 -5.24 28.77
CA PHE A 229 -36.11 -5.55 29.53
C PHE A 229 -35.75 -5.54 31.02
N ALA A 230 -36.04 -4.44 31.73
CA ALA A 230 -35.95 -4.38 33.19
C ALA A 230 -37.18 -5.09 33.79
N PRO A 231 -37.03 -6.00 34.77
CA PRO A 231 -38.17 -6.57 35.46
C PRO A 231 -38.77 -5.53 36.43
N ASP A 232 -40.08 -5.33 36.33
CA ASP A 232 -40.86 -4.48 37.22
C ASP A 232 -40.90 -5.11 38.63
N HIS A 233 -40.09 -4.58 39.55
CA HIS A 233 -40.20 -4.90 40.97
C HIS A 233 -41.21 -3.97 41.64
N SER A 234 -42.50 -4.26 41.47
CA SER A 234 -43.58 -3.72 42.30
C SER A 234 -43.83 -4.63 43.52
N THR A 235 -42.94 -4.58 44.51
CA THR A 235 -43.27 -4.95 45.90
C THR A 235 -43.55 -3.67 46.67
N GLY A 236 -44.83 -3.48 47.04
CA GLY A 236 -45.38 -2.26 47.64
C GLY A 236 -45.09 -2.05 49.12
N PRO A 237 -45.86 -1.16 49.79
CA PRO A 237 -45.83 -1.03 51.24
C PRO A 237 -47.16 -1.44 51.90
N GLY A 238 -47.10 -2.05 53.09
CA GLY A 238 -48.28 -2.19 53.95
C GLY A 238 -48.11 -3.15 55.12
N GLY A 239 -47.33 -2.77 56.13
CA GLY A 239 -47.21 -3.43 57.43
C GLY A 239 -46.26 -2.67 58.34
#